data_AF-A0AAV8SG46-F1
#
_entry.id   AF-A0AAV8SG46-F1
#
_cell.length_a   1.000
_cell.length_b   1.000
_cell.length_c   1.000
_cell.angle_alpha   90.00
_cell.angle_beta   90.00
_cell.angle_gamma   90.00
#
_symmetry.space_group_name_H-M   'P 1'
#
loop_
_entity.id
_entity.type
_entity.pdbx_description
1 polymer ?
#
loop_
_entity_poly.entity_id
_entity_poly.type
_entity_poly.pdbx_seq_one_letter_code
_entity_poly.pdbx_strand_id
1 'polypeptide(L)'
;MSNLKLVVFPNPYREDPGKALRDWDLWGAFFFIVCLGLILSWSASVKKSEVFAVAFALLAAGAVILTLNVLLLGGHIIFFQSLSLFGYCLFPLDIGALICLLKDNVVLKVIVVCVTLAWSLWAAYPFMSSAVNPKRKALTLYLVFLMYVSVGFLIIAID
;
A
#
# COMPACT_ATOMS: atom_id res chain seq x y z
N MET A 1 11.93 13.47 -3.50
CA MET A 1 10.62 13.90 -4.06
C MET A 1 10.31 13.35 -5.46
N SER A 2 11.30 12.89 -6.25
CA SER A 2 11.07 12.28 -7.57
C SER A 2 10.30 10.95 -7.51
N ASN A 3 10.66 10.05 -6.59
CA ASN A 3 10.09 8.70 -6.50
C ASN A 3 8.60 8.69 -6.11
N LEU A 4 8.17 9.62 -5.25
CA LEU A 4 6.78 9.68 -4.77
C LEU A 4 5.80 10.10 -5.88
N LYS A 5 6.15 11.14 -6.64
CA LYS A 5 5.36 11.56 -7.81
C LYS A 5 5.27 10.45 -8.87
N LEU A 6 6.29 9.60 -8.95
CA LEU A 6 6.38 8.52 -9.91
C LEU A 6 5.42 7.38 -9.59
N VAL A 7 5.23 7.09 -8.30
CA VAL A 7 4.31 6.04 -7.80
C VAL A 7 2.86 6.55 -7.73
N VAL A 8 2.64 7.76 -7.22
CA VAL A 8 1.28 8.30 -6.97
C VAL A 8 0.53 8.65 -8.26
N PHE A 9 1.23 9.06 -9.31
CA PHE A 9 0.64 9.34 -10.62
C PHE A 9 1.13 8.31 -11.64
N PRO A 10 0.40 7.21 -11.84
CA PRO A 10 0.76 6.18 -12.82
C PRO A 10 0.59 6.76 -14.23
N ASN A 11 1.69 7.15 -14.87
CA ASN A 11 1.69 7.52 -16.28
C ASN A 11 1.88 6.24 -17.13
N PRO A 12 0.89 5.83 -17.96
CA PRO A 12 0.93 4.58 -18.74
C PRO A 12 2.00 4.55 -19.84
N TYR A 13 2.56 5.71 -20.23
CA TYR A 13 3.62 5.82 -21.25
C TYR A 13 5.04 5.92 -20.66
N ARG A 14 5.29 5.42 -19.44
CA ARG A 14 6.64 5.45 -18.86
C ARG A 14 7.55 4.35 -19.41
N GLU A 15 8.75 4.75 -19.80
CA GLU A 15 9.82 3.85 -20.25
C GLU A 15 10.31 2.92 -19.13
N ASP A 16 10.27 3.34 -17.85
CA ASP A 16 10.76 2.54 -16.72
C ASP A 16 9.90 2.68 -15.43
N PRO A 17 8.75 1.98 -15.33
CA PRO A 17 7.99 1.91 -14.08
C PRO A 17 8.82 1.29 -12.94
N GLY A 18 9.80 0.43 -13.24
CA GLY A 18 10.65 -0.21 -12.23
C GLY A 18 11.69 0.69 -11.56
N LYS A 19 11.90 1.94 -12.00
CA LYS A 19 13.00 2.78 -11.48
C LYS A 19 12.83 3.12 -9.99
N ALA A 20 11.62 3.47 -9.55
CA ALA A 20 11.33 3.73 -8.14
C ALA A 20 11.49 2.48 -7.25
N LEU A 21 11.16 1.31 -7.79
CA LEU A 21 11.43 0.01 -7.16
C LEU A 21 12.94 -0.29 -7.09
N ARG A 22 13.71 0.05 -8.13
CA ARG A 22 15.15 -0.21 -8.23
C ARG A 22 16.00 0.68 -7.33
N ASP A 23 15.43 1.78 -6.83
CA ASP A 23 16.14 2.68 -5.91
C ASP A 23 16.00 2.27 -4.43
N TRP A 24 15.17 1.25 -4.10
CA TRP A 24 15.09 0.62 -2.76
C TRP A 24 15.06 1.58 -1.57
N ASP A 25 14.41 2.74 -1.72
CA ASP A 25 14.38 3.76 -0.67
C ASP A 25 13.43 3.33 0.47
N LEU A 26 13.99 2.53 1.38
CA LEU A 26 13.34 1.95 2.55
C LEU A 26 12.91 3.02 3.56
N TRP A 27 13.65 4.12 3.63
CA TRP A 27 13.40 5.17 4.61
C TRP A 27 12.10 5.91 4.28
N GLY A 28 11.88 6.23 3.00
CA GLY A 28 10.62 6.80 2.53
C GLY A 28 9.42 5.87 2.75
N ALA A 29 9.56 4.58 2.41
CA ALA A 29 8.50 3.59 2.61
C ALA A 29 8.16 3.39 4.10
N PHE A 30 9.17 3.30 4.96
CA PHE A 30 9.00 3.14 6.40
C PHE A 30 8.26 4.32 7.02
N PHE A 31 8.54 5.55 6.57
CA PHE A 31 7.84 6.75 7.02
C PHE A 31 6.32 6.64 6.82
N PHE A 32 5.85 6.23 5.64
CA PHE A 32 4.40 6.07 5.37
C PHE A 32 3.76 4.97 6.21
N ILE A 33 4.45 3.84 6.37
CA ILE A 33 3.96 2.73 7.21
C ILE A 33 3.79 3.17 8.66
N VAL A 34 4.76 3.90 9.21
CA VAL A 34 4.70 4.43 10.58
C VAL A 34 3.63 5.51 10.70
N CYS A 35 3.51 6.42 9.73
CA CYS A 35 2.45 7.42 9.70
C CYS A 35 1.07 6.78 9.73
N LEU A 36 0.80 5.80 8.86
CA LEU A 36 -0.46 5.06 8.85
C LEU A 36 -0.75 4.44 10.21
N GLY A 37 0.24 3.73 10.76
CA GLY A 37 0.13 3.07 12.06
C GLY A 37 -0.17 4.07 13.18
N LEU A 38 0.46 5.24 13.18
CA LEU A 38 0.22 6.29 14.18
C LEU A 38 -1.17 6.91 14.03
N ILE A 39 -1.63 7.19 12.81
CA ILE A 39 -2.97 7.72 12.55
C ILE A 39 -4.03 6.73 13.04
N LEU A 40 -3.88 5.44 12.70
CA LEU A 40 -4.73 4.36 13.17
C LEU A 40 -4.71 4.23 14.70
N SER A 41 -3.52 4.28 15.29
CA SER A 41 -3.32 4.20 16.74
C SER A 41 -3.97 5.37 17.48
N TRP A 42 -4.01 6.57 16.88
CA TRP A 42 -4.70 7.73 17.43
C TRP A 42 -6.22 7.56 17.35
N SER A 43 -6.72 7.08 16.21
CA SER A 43 -8.15 6.83 15.99
C SER A 43 -8.70 5.72 16.89
N ALA A 44 -7.87 4.72 17.22
CA ALA A 44 -8.26 3.58 18.03
C ALA A 44 -8.70 3.97 19.45
N SER A 45 -9.96 3.69 19.78
CA SER A 45 -10.48 3.86 21.16
C SER A 45 -9.92 2.82 22.14
N VAL A 46 -9.38 1.68 21.65
CA VAL A 46 -8.95 0.55 22.49
C VAL A 46 -7.57 0.04 22.02
N LYS A 47 -6.63 -0.11 22.96
CA LYS A 47 -5.29 -0.71 22.76
C LYS A 47 -4.51 -0.22 21.53
N LYS A 48 -4.24 1.08 21.53
CA LYS A 48 -3.45 1.85 20.54
C LYS A 48 -2.18 1.14 20.04
N SER A 49 -1.44 0.46 20.93
CA SER A 49 -0.21 -0.25 20.59
C SER A 49 -0.45 -1.54 19.79
N GLU A 50 -1.54 -2.26 20.04
CA GLU A 50 -1.88 -3.47 19.28
C GLU A 50 -2.23 -3.11 17.84
N VAL A 51 -3.01 -2.05 17.64
CA VAL A 51 -3.38 -1.53 16.31
C VAL A 51 -2.15 -1.20 15.47
N PHE A 52 -1.19 -0.48 16.06
CA PHE A 52 0.07 -0.16 15.38
C PHE A 52 0.83 -1.42 14.98
N ALA A 53 0.96 -2.38 15.89
CA ALA A 53 1.65 -3.64 15.64
C ALA A 53 0.95 -4.46 14.55
N VAL A 54 -0.39 -4.52 14.54
CA VAL A 54 -1.18 -5.22 13.51
C VAL A 54 -0.99 -4.59 12.15
N ALA A 55 -1.06 -3.25 12.04
CA ALA A 55 -0.83 -2.56 10.76
C ALA A 55 0.57 -2.84 10.20
N PHE A 56 1.60 -2.76 11.06
CA PHE A 56 2.98 -3.06 10.68
C PHE A 56 3.17 -4.53 10.28
N ALA A 57 2.63 -5.46 11.07
CA ALA A 57 2.72 -6.89 10.82
C ALA A 57 1.99 -7.28 9.53
N LEU A 58 0.82 -6.71 9.26
CA LEU A 58 0.04 -6.96 8.05
C LEU A 58 0.80 -6.51 6.80
N LEU A 59 1.43 -5.34 6.83
CA LEU A 59 2.23 -4.82 5.72
C LEU A 59 3.53 -5.62 5.50
N ALA A 60 4.22 -5.97 6.59
CA ALA A 60 5.42 -6.81 6.52
C ALA A 60 5.09 -8.22 5.99
N ALA A 61 4.05 -8.85 6.53
CA ALA A 61 3.57 -10.15 6.04
C ALA A 61 3.12 -10.08 4.59
N GLY A 62 2.39 -9.02 4.22
CA GLY A 62 1.98 -8.76 2.83
C GLY A 62 3.19 -8.70 1.89
N ALA A 63 4.25 -7.98 2.27
CA ALA A 63 5.49 -7.89 1.48
C ALA A 63 6.15 -9.27 1.30
N VAL A 64 6.23 -10.08 2.36
CA VAL A 64 6.75 -11.45 2.28
C VAL A 64 5.90 -12.31 1.33
N ILE A 65 4.58 -12.33 1.52
CA ILE A 65 3.66 -13.13 0.70
C ILE A 65 3.70 -12.69 -0.77
N LEU A 66 3.77 -11.38 -1.03
CA LEU A 66 3.87 -10.85 -2.40
C LEU A 66 5.17 -11.26 -3.08
N THR A 67 6.28 -11.15 -2.36
CA THR A 67 7.59 -11.58 -2.86
C THR A 67 7.56 -13.06 -3.24
N LEU A 68 7.07 -13.93 -2.33
CA LEU A 68 6.93 -15.35 -2.61
C LEU A 68 6.00 -15.62 -3.80
N ASN A 69 4.88 -14.92 -3.90
CA ASN A 69 3.94 -15.06 -5.01
C ASN A 69 4.60 -14.72 -6.36
N VAL A 70 5.31 -13.60 -6.44
CA VAL A 70 6.02 -13.19 -7.66
C VAL A 70 7.14 -14.17 -8.03
N LEU A 71 7.91 -14.65 -7.04
CA LEU A 71 8.95 -15.67 -7.26
C LEU A 71 8.34 -16.97 -7.80
N LEU A 72 7.24 -17.46 -7.23
CA LEU A 72 6.53 -18.66 -7.68
C LEU A 72 5.95 -18.51 -9.09
N LEU A 73 5.55 -17.29 -9.46
CA LEU A 73 5.03 -17.00 -10.79
C LEU A 73 6.12 -16.95 -11.88
N GLY A 74 7.39 -17.01 -11.49
CA GLY A 74 8.56 -16.87 -12.36
C GLY A 74 8.91 -15.41 -12.68
N GLY A 75 8.42 -14.46 -11.87
CA GLY A 75 8.84 -13.06 -11.92
C GLY A 75 10.11 -12.82 -11.10
N HIS A 76 10.62 -11.59 -11.17
CA HIS A 76 11.84 -11.21 -10.45
C HIS A 76 11.62 -9.93 -9.65
N ILE A 77 11.40 -10.08 -8.34
CA ILE A 77 11.30 -8.99 -7.36
C ILE A 77 12.03 -9.42 -6.09
N ILE A 78 12.72 -8.50 -5.41
CA ILE A 78 13.30 -8.80 -4.09
C ILE A 78 12.40 -8.27 -2.96
N PHE A 79 12.54 -8.82 -1.75
CA PHE A 79 11.66 -8.53 -0.61
C PHE A 79 11.50 -7.03 -0.32
N PHE A 80 12.60 -6.29 -0.21
CA PHE A 80 12.56 -4.87 0.09
C PHE A 80 11.89 -4.01 -1.01
N GLN A 81 11.69 -4.52 -2.23
CA GLN A 81 11.01 -3.85 -3.35
C GLN A 81 9.51 -3.99 -3.18
N SER A 82 9.06 -5.19 -2.81
CA SER A 82 7.67 -5.40 -2.43
C SER A 82 7.29 -4.53 -1.23
N LEU A 83 8.19 -4.39 -0.26
CA LEU A 83 8.00 -3.56 0.92
C LEU A 83 8.00 -2.06 0.56
N SER A 84 8.91 -1.60 -0.30
CA SER A 84 8.92 -0.21 -0.75
C SER A 84 7.68 0.14 -1.56
N LEU A 85 7.23 -0.75 -2.45
CA LEU A 85 6.00 -0.59 -3.21
C LEU A 85 4.79 -0.43 -2.30
N PHE A 86 4.65 -1.29 -1.29
CA PHE A 86 3.56 -1.17 -0.34
C PHE A 86 3.64 0.14 0.43
N GLY A 87 4.82 0.52 0.95
CA GLY A 87 5.00 1.80 1.64
C GLY A 87 4.63 3.02 0.79
N TYR A 88 5.11 3.12 -0.45
CA TYR A 88 4.82 4.29 -1.29
C TYR A 88 3.38 4.36 -1.79
N CYS A 89 2.79 3.20 -2.10
CA CYS A 89 1.40 3.14 -2.55
C CYS A 89 0.41 3.33 -1.39
N LEU A 90 0.85 3.34 -0.12
CA LEU A 90 0.02 3.72 1.04
C LEU A 90 -0.20 5.22 1.18
N PHE A 91 0.58 6.06 0.51
CA PHE A 91 0.45 7.53 0.63
C PHE A 91 -0.99 8.07 0.44
N PRO A 92 -1.77 7.65 -0.58
CA PRO A 92 -3.17 8.06 -0.70
C PRO A 92 -4.00 7.61 0.51
N LEU A 93 -3.71 6.42 1.04
CA LEU A 93 -4.37 5.84 2.18
C LEU A 93 -4.06 6.60 3.48
N ASP A 94 -2.83 7.06 3.67
CA ASP A 94 -2.43 7.93 4.79
C ASP A 94 -3.23 9.23 4.81
N ILE A 95 -3.37 9.87 3.64
CA ILE A 95 -4.18 11.08 3.49
C ILE A 95 -5.65 10.76 3.80
N GLY A 96 -6.16 9.62 3.32
CA GLY A 96 -7.51 9.17 3.61
C GLY A 96 -7.76 8.98 5.10
N ALA A 97 -6.87 8.27 5.78
CA ALA A 97 -6.94 8.03 7.22
C ALA A 97 -6.84 9.34 8.03
N LEU A 98 -5.99 10.28 7.60
CA LEU A 98 -5.89 11.59 8.23
C LEU A 98 -7.19 12.41 8.08
N ILE A 99 -7.84 12.36 6.91
CA ILE A 99 -9.13 12.99 6.68
C ILE A 99 -10.21 12.35 7.55
N CYS A 100 -10.20 11.01 7.68
CA CYS A 100 -11.12 10.29 8.57
C CYS A 100 -10.95 10.71 10.03
N LEU A 101 -9.72 10.96 10.48
CA LEU A 101 -9.44 11.44 11.83
C LEU A 101 -9.99 12.87 12.08
N LEU A 102 -10.10 13.70 11.04
CA LEU A 102 -10.60 15.09 11.15
C LEU A 102 -12.12 15.23 10.98
N LYS A 103 -12.82 14.22 10.44
CA LYS A 103 -14.26 14.29 10.18
C LYS A 103 -15.00 13.07 10.71
N ASP A 104 -15.95 13.27 11.61
CA ASP A 104 -16.74 12.19 12.25
C ASP A 104 -17.79 11.52 11.36
N ASN A 105 -18.00 11.98 10.13
CA ASN A 105 -19.05 11.45 9.26
C ASN A 105 -18.67 10.08 8.67
N VAL A 106 -19.23 9.00 9.22
CA VAL A 106 -18.97 7.60 8.79
C VAL A 106 -19.13 7.40 7.27
N VAL A 107 -20.19 7.95 6.66
CA VAL A 107 -20.41 7.83 5.21
C VAL A 107 -19.27 8.47 4.41
N LEU A 108 -18.78 9.63 4.86
CA LEU A 108 -17.68 10.33 4.22
C LEU A 108 -16.37 9.54 4.39
N LYS A 109 -16.13 8.95 5.57
CA LYS A 109 -14.98 8.07 5.82
C LYS A 109 -14.95 6.89 4.86
N VAL A 110 -16.07 6.18 4.71
CA VAL A 110 -16.17 5.03 3.78
C VAL A 110 -15.88 5.46 2.34
N ILE A 111 -16.48 6.58 1.88
CA ILE A 111 -16.23 7.10 0.53
C ILE A 111 -14.75 7.45 0.34
N VAL A 112 -14.14 8.15 1.30
CA VAL A 112 -12.73 8.55 1.25
C VAL A 112 -11.83 7.32 1.20
N VAL A 113 -12.06 6.33 2.07
CA VAL A 113 -11.29 5.08 2.08
C VAL A 113 -11.45 4.33 0.76
N CYS A 114 -12.65 4.23 0.19
CA CYS A 114 -12.84 3.59 -1.12
C CYS A 114 -12.09 4.31 -2.24
N VAL A 115 -12.10 5.65 -2.26
CA VAL A 115 -11.39 6.44 -3.27
C VAL A 115 -9.88 6.30 -3.13
N THR A 116 -9.35 6.36 -1.90
CA THR A 116 -7.91 6.24 -1.65
C THR A 116 -7.42 4.81 -1.89
N LEU A 117 -8.22 3.78 -1.57
CA LEU A 117 -7.94 2.39 -1.95
C LEU A 117 -7.85 2.22 -3.46
N ALA A 118 -8.83 2.73 -4.21
CA ALA A 118 -8.80 2.67 -5.67
C ALA A 118 -7.56 3.36 -6.24
N TRP A 119 -7.18 4.50 -5.64
CA TRP A 119 -5.96 5.23 -6.01
C TRP A 119 -4.69 4.42 -5.74
N SER A 120 -4.56 3.85 -4.54
CA SER A 120 -3.42 3.02 -4.15
C SER A 120 -3.26 1.79 -5.05
N LEU A 121 -4.37 1.16 -5.43
CA LEU A 121 -4.36 0.02 -6.37
C LEU A 121 -3.95 0.43 -7.77
N TRP A 122 -4.43 1.57 -8.26
CA TRP A 122 -4.03 2.09 -9.56
C TRP A 122 -2.54 2.45 -9.57
N ALA A 123 -2.03 3.06 -8.49
CA ALA A 123 -0.61 3.34 -8.32
C ALA A 123 0.24 2.07 -8.34
N ALA A 124 -0.20 0.98 -7.70
CA ALA A 124 0.53 -0.29 -7.64
C ALA A 124 0.49 -1.11 -8.95
N TYR A 125 -0.55 -0.93 -9.78
CA TYR A 125 -0.78 -1.70 -11.00
C TYR A 125 0.41 -1.73 -12.00
N PRO A 126 0.99 -0.60 -12.46
CA PRO A 126 2.05 -0.61 -13.47
C PRO A 126 3.32 -1.32 -12.98
N PHE A 127 3.61 -1.25 -11.68
CA PHE A 127 4.76 -1.91 -11.07
C PHE A 127 4.59 -3.43 -11.06
N MET A 128 3.42 -3.91 -10.62
CA MET A 128 3.11 -5.36 -10.62
C MET A 128 3.01 -5.92 -12.04
N SER A 129 2.45 -5.13 -12.96
CA SER A 129 2.37 -5.45 -14.39
C SER A 129 3.75 -5.56 -15.05
N SER A 130 4.80 -5.00 -14.45
CA SER A 130 6.17 -5.10 -14.97
C SER A 130 6.96 -6.24 -14.32
N ALA A 131 6.57 -6.68 -13.13
CA ALA A 131 7.27 -7.72 -12.37
C ALA A 131 6.97 -9.16 -12.84
N VAL A 132 5.82 -9.38 -13.49
CA VAL A 132 5.37 -10.71 -13.93
C VAL A 132 4.84 -10.70 -15.37
N ASN A 133 4.93 -11.87 -16.03
CA ASN A 133 4.45 -12.06 -17.39
C ASN A 133 2.95 -11.72 -17.55
N PRO A 134 2.52 -11.13 -18.69
CA PRO A 134 1.14 -10.68 -18.93
C PRO A 134 0.06 -11.75 -18.72
N LYS A 135 0.38 -13.01 -18.99
CA LYS A 135 -0.55 -14.13 -18.77
C LYS A 135 -0.81 -14.45 -17.29
N ARG A 136 0.01 -13.98 -16.35
CA ARG A 136 -0.03 -14.32 -14.91
C ARG A 136 -0.26 -13.12 -13.98
N LYS A 137 -0.41 -11.90 -14.53
CA LYS A 137 -0.58 -10.65 -13.77
C LYS A 137 -1.76 -10.65 -12.81
N ALA A 138 -2.84 -11.35 -13.15
CA ALA A 138 -4.06 -11.38 -12.35
C ALA A 138 -3.83 -11.91 -10.92
N LEU A 139 -2.95 -12.91 -10.75
CA LEU A 139 -2.72 -13.53 -9.44
C LEU A 139 -1.96 -12.60 -8.48
N THR A 140 -0.97 -11.88 -9.01
CA THR A 140 -0.19 -10.91 -8.23
C THR A 140 -1.06 -9.70 -7.88
N LEU A 141 -1.86 -9.20 -8.84
CA LEU A 141 -2.79 -8.10 -8.59
C LEU A 141 -3.88 -8.46 -7.57
N TYR A 142 -4.35 -9.70 -7.59
CA TYR A 142 -5.31 -10.19 -6.61
C TYR A 142 -4.75 -10.11 -5.17
N LEU A 143 -3.49 -10.51 -4.98
CA LEU A 143 -2.86 -10.43 -3.66
C LEU A 143 -2.69 -8.99 -3.18
N VAL A 144 -2.26 -8.09 -4.07
CA VAL A 144 -2.15 -6.66 -3.78
C VAL A 144 -3.52 -6.07 -3.42
N PHE A 145 -4.55 -6.41 -4.18
CA PHE A 145 -5.93 -6.03 -3.90
C PHE A 145 -6.38 -6.46 -2.51
N LEU A 146 -6.19 -7.73 -2.17
CA LEU A 146 -6.61 -8.29 -0.89
C LEU A 146 -5.93 -7.59 0.30
N MET A 147 -4.63 -7.28 0.17
CA MET A 147 -3.88 -6.58 1.21
C MET A 147 -4.38 -5.15 1.40
N TYR A 148 -4.57 -4.37 0.33
CA TYR A 148 -5.10 -3.01 0.45
C TYR A 148 -6.52 -2.99 1.02
N VAL A 149 -7.39 -3.90 0.59
CA VAL A 149 -8.75 -4.02 1.16
C VAL A 149 -8.69 -4.35 2.65
N SER A 150 -7.76 -5.21 3.07
CA SER A 150 -7.57 -5.54 4.48
C SER A 150 -7.11 -4.33 5.30
N VAL A 151 -6.20 -3.50 4.78
CA VAL A 151 -5.80 -2.23 5.41
C VAL A 151 -6.96 -1.24 5.45
N GLY A 152 -7.72 -1.10 4.37
CA GLY A 152 -8.89 -0.23 4.32
C GLY A 152 -9.98 -0.63 5.31
N PHE A 153 -10.22 -1.94 5.45
CA PHE A 153 -11.14 -2.47 6.46
C PHE A 153 -10.63 -2.18 7.87
N LEU A 154 -9.32 -2.32 8.10
CA LEU A 154 -8.69 -1.99 9.37
C LEU A 154 -8.83 -0.49 9.71
N ILE A 155 -8.78 0.42 8.73
CA ILE A 155 -9.06 1.85 8.94
C ILE A 155 -10.51 2.08 9.37
N ILE A 156 -11.47 1.40 8.74
CA ILE A 156 -12.90 1.56 9.05
C ILE A 156 -13.27 0.90 10.39
N ALA A 157 -12.67 -0.24 10.72
CA ALA A 157 -13.04 -1.04 11.89
C ALA A 157 -12.45 -0.54 13.22
N ILE A 158 -11.46 0.35 13.17
CA ILE A 158 -10.75 0.87 14.35
C ILE A 158 -11.35 2.18 14.87
N ASP A 159 -12.11 2.86 14.01
CA ASP A 159 -13.06 3.92 14.37
C ASP A 159 -14.30 3.33 15.05
#